data_AF-A0A2S8ZDE5-F1
#
_entry.id   AF-A0A2S8ZDE5-F1
#
_cell.length_a   1.000
_cell.length_b   1.000
_cell.length_c   1.000
_cell.angle_alpha   90.00
_cell.angle_beta   90.00
_cell.angle_gamma   90.00
#
_symmetry.space_group_name_H-M   'P 1'
#
loop_
_entity.id
_entity.type
_entity.pdbx_description
1 polymer ?
#
loop_
_entity_poly.entity_id
_entity_poly.type
_entity_poly.pdbx_seq_one_letter_code
_entity_poly.pdbx_strand_id
1 'polypeptide(L)'
;MNESKLEEQTPQSAPAFALTSGRARGYHRTAVDTFLASARRAFETGGDELGAEDVRTASFPLVKGGYVVADVDAALGRVEDAFAARERERTVRARGAGAWVEQARADAQVILDHLARPRRRRFGRTGVLTFGYRIDEVDHVSTRIVRYLRDGDALTAEQLRSAAFRMQRGGYREEQVDALLDATIDVILAVR
;
A
#
# COMPACT_ATOMS: atom_id res chain seq x y z
N MET A 1 -30.93 -50.75 -23.88
CA MET A 1 -31.49 -49.60 -23.14
C MET A 1 -30.37 -48.61 -22.92
N ASN A 2 -30.38 -47.58 -23.77
CA ASN A 2 -29.85 -46.23 -23.56
C ASN A 2 -30.20 -45.72 -22.14
N GLU A 3 -29.55 -44.80 -21.45
CA GLU A 3 -28.73 -43.62 -21.71
C GLU A 3 -27.91 -43.41 -20.42
N SER A 4 -26.72 -42.81 -20.42
CA SER A 4 -26.61 -41.40 -20.02
C SER A 4 -25.24 -40.86 -20.40
N LYS A 5 -25.28 -40.03 -21.44
CA LYS A 5 -24.26 -39.11 -21.91
C LYS A 5 -24.20 -37.93 -20.94
N LEU A 6 -23.04 -37.67 -20.35
CA LEU A 6 -22.66 -36.37 -19.80
C LEU A 6 -21.23 -36.10 -20.26
N GLU A 7 -21.12 -35.65 -21.51
CA GLU A 7 -19.92 -34.98 -22.01
C GLU A 7 -19.96 -33.54 -21.47
N GLU A 8 -19.19 -33.26 -20.42
CA GLU A 8 -18.90 -31.89 -20.01
C GLU A 8 -17.96 -31.27 -21.05
N GLN A 9 -18.56 -30.52 -21.98
CA GLN A 9 -17.84 -29.64 -22.89
C GLN A 9 -17.28 -28.45 -22.10
N THR A 10 -16.00 -28.53 -21.73
CA THR A 10 -15.26 -27.37 -21.21
C THR A 10 -14.88 -26.45 -22.39
N PRO A 11 -15.11 -25.13 -22.33
CA PRO A 11 -14.85 -24.23 -23.45
C PRO A 11 -13.36 -24.25 -23.80
N GLN A 12 -13.07 -24.59 -25.06
CA GLN A 12 -11.73 -24.66 -25.63
C GLN A 12 -11.18 -23.24 -25.84
N SER A 13 -10.64 -22.64 -24.77
CA SER A 13 -9.71 -21.52 -24.89
C SER A 13 -8.57 -21.96 -25.81
N ALA A 14 -8.20 -21.12 -26.78
CA ALA A 14 -7.08 -21.38 -27.67
C ALA A 14 -5.84 -21.82 -26.86
N PRO A 15 -5.06 -22.81 -27.34
CA PRO A 15 -3.90 -23.28 -26.60
C PRO A 15 -2.94 -22.10 -26.39
N ALA A 16 -2.58 -21.85 -25.12
CA ALA A 16 -1.72 -20.72 -24.75
C ALA A 16 -0.32 -20.78 -25.39
N PHE A 17 0.11 -21.96 -25.83
CA PHE A 17 1.41 -22.24 -26.44
C PHE A 17 1.30 -23.27 -27.57
N ALA A 18 2.26 -23.27 -28.49
CA ALA A 18 2.33 -24.29 -29.53
C ALA A 18 2.63 -25.68 -28.94
N LEU A 19 2.14 -26.73 -29.61
CA LEU A 19 2.36 -28.13 -29.21
C LEU A 19 3.52 -28.74 -30.01
N THR A 20 4.29 -29.62 -29.37
CA THR A 20 5.34 -30.37 -30.07
C THR A 20 4.72 -31.42 -31.00
N SER A 21 5.36 -31.63 -32.15
CA SER A 21 4.95 -32.63 -33.14
C SER A 21 6.04 -33.71 -33.36
N GLY A 22 5.63 -34.88 -33.84
CA GLY A 22 6.55 -35.96 -34.23
C GLY A 22 7.29 -36.60 -33.04
N ARG A 23 8.63 -36.57 -33.08
CA ARG A 23 9.51 -37.15 -32.05
C ARG A 23 9.92 -36.16 -30.96
N ALA A 24 9.60 -34.87 -31.11
CA ALA A 24 9.95 -33.84 -30.14
C ALA A 24 9.11 -33.98 -28.86
N ARG A 25 9.78 -33.92 -27.70
CA ARG A 25 9.11 -33.86 -26.39
C ARG A 25 9.01 -32.40 -25.94
N GLY A 26 7.90 -32.07 -25.32
CA GLY A 26 7.58 -30.75 -24.79
C GLY A 26 7.22 -30.82 -23.32
N TYR A 27 7.08 -29.66 -22.68
CA TYR A 27 6.68 -29.62 -21.28
C TYR A 27 5.24 -30.10 -21.07
N HIS A 28 5.01 -30.79 -19.95
CA HIS A 28 3.70 -31.30 -19.60
C HIS A 28 2.69 -30.16 -19.41
N ARG A 29 1.63 -30.18 -20.21
CA ARG A 29 0.66 -29.07 -20.33
C ARG A 29 0.04 -28.69 -19.00
N THR A 30 -0.53 -29.67 -18.29
CA THR A 30 -1.16 -29.43 -16.98
C THR A 30 -0.18 -28.89 -15.93
N ALA A 31 1.10 -29.25 -16.01
CA ALA A 31 2.10 -28.78 -15.06
C ALA A 31 2.43 -27.30 -15.29
N VAL A 32 2.62 -26.92 -16.56
CA VAL A 32 2.83 -25.53 -16.99
C VAL A 32 1.59 -24.68 -16.69
N ASP A 33 0.39 -25.14 -17.05
CA ASP A 33 -0.85 -24.39 -16.86
C ASP A 33 -1.16 -24.15 -15.37
N THR A 34 -0.93 -25.16 -14.52
CA THR A 34 -1.11 -25.03 -13.06
C THR A 34 -0.12 -24.04 -12.46
N PHE A 35 1.14 -24.08 -12.91
CA PHE A 35 2.15 -23.15 -12.45
C PHE A 35 1.83 -21.71 -12.84
N LEU A 36 1.48 -21.47 -14.11
CA LEU A 36 1.10 -20.14 -14.60
C LEU A 36 -0.15 -19.60 -13.90
N ALA A 37 -1.14 -20.45 -13.61
CA ALA A 37 -2.33 -20.06 -12.85
C ALA A 37 -1.98 -19.66 -11.41
N SER A 38 -1.07 -20.38 -10.76
CA SER A 38 -0.59 -20.03 -9.42
C SER A 38 0.24 -18.75 -9.42
N ALA A 39 1.15 -18.58 -10.39
CA ALA A 39 1.91 -17.34 -10.56
C ALA A 39 0.98 -16.14 -10.82
N ARG A 40 -0.05 -16.29 -11.65
CA ARG A 40 -1.06 -15.25 -11.90
C ARG A 40 -1.80 -14.88 -10.62
N ARG A 41 -2.21 -15.86 -9.81
CA ARG A 41 -2.88 -15.60 -8.52
C ARG A 41 -1.95 -14.88 -7.55
N ALA A 42 -0.70 -15.30 -7.40
CA ALA A 42 0.28 -14.63 -6.55
C ALA A 42 0.52 -13.17 -7.00
N PHE A 43 0.56 -12.94 -8.31
CA PHE A 43 0.62 -11.59 -8.86
C PHE A 43 -0.64 -10.77 -8.51
N GLU A 44 -1.85 -11.32 -8.64
CA GLU A 44 -3.09 -10.59 -8.36
C GLU A 44 -3.31 -10.30 -6.87
N THR A 45 -3.09 -11.29 -6.00
CA THR A 45 -3.26 -11.14 -4.53
C THR A 45 -2.09 -10.41 -3.87
N GLY A 46 -0.92 -10.45 -4.51
CA GLY A 46 0.26 -9.75 -4.07
C GLY A 46 0.99 -10.36 -2.87
N GLY A 47 0.72 -11.62 -2.53
CA GLY A 47 1.44 -12.37 -1.49
C GLY A 47 2.83 -12.85 -1.93
N ASP A 48 3.71 -13.11 -0.95
CA ASP A 48 5.10 -13.58 -1.14
C ASP A 48 5.22 -15.09 -1.45
N GLU A 49 4.13 -15.74 -1.88
CA GLU A 49 4.11 -17.19 -2.11
C GLU A 49 4.84 -17.64 -3.39
N LEU A 50 5.03 -16.74 -4.37
CA LEU A 50 5.77 -17.00 -5.61
C LEU A 50 6.45 -15.71 -6.11
N GLY A 51 7.79 -15.70 -6.10
CA GLY A 51 8.64 -14.61 -6.57
C GLY A 51 9.39 -14.93 -7.88
N ALA A 52 10.22 -13.97 -8.33
CA ALA A 52 11.02 -14.14 -9.56
C ALA A 52 11.98 -15.34 -9.49
N GLU A 53 12.51 -15.63 -8.30
CA GLU A 53 13.41 -16.78 -8.05
C GLU A 53 12.69 -18.13 -8.21
N ASP A 54 11.43 -18.22 -7.78
CA ASP A 54 10.60 -19.42 -7.91
C ASP A 54 10.26 -19.70 -9.38
N VAL A 55 10.02 -18.64 -10.18
CA VAL A 55 9.79 -18.75 -11.63
C VAL A 55 11.04 -19.24 -12.36
N ARG A 56 12.22 -18.74 -11.98
CA ARG A 56 13.50 -19.19 -12.56
C ARG A 56 13.84 -20.65 -12.25
N THR A 57 13.40 -21.16 -11.10
CA THR A 57 13.74 -22.52 -10.63
C THR A 57 12.67 -23.55 -11.03
N ALA A 58 11.55 -23.11 -11.61
CA ALA A 58 10.47 -23.97 -12.05
C ALA A 58 10.94 -24.99 -13.10
N SER A 59 10.64 -26.27 -12.86
CA SER A 59 11.04 -27.38 -13.74
C SER A 59 9.82 -28.23 -14.09
N PHE A 60 9.65 -28.56 -15.37
CA PHE A 60 8.49 -29.31 -15.86
C PHE A 60 8.90 -30.65 -16.51
N PRO A 61 8.14 -31.74 -16.30
CA PRO A 61 8.41 -33.01 -16.94
C PRO A 61 8.16 -32.96 -18.45
N LEU A 62 9.00 -33.67 -19.22
CA LEU A 62 8.94 -33.74 -20.68
C LEU A 62 8.07 -34.89 -21.17
N VAL A 63 7.04 -34.59 -21.96
CA VAL A 63 6.11 -35.57 -22.54
C VAL A 63 5.97 -35.40 -24.05
N LYS A 64 5.52 -36.45 -24.73
CA LYS A 64 5.23 -36.39 -26.16
C LYS A 64 3.93 -35.61 -26.39
N GLY A 65 3.94 -34.64 -27.29
CA GLY A 65 2.78 -33.74 -27.50
C GLY A 65 2.58 -32.70 -26.40
N GLY A 66 3.63 -32.39 -25.64
CA GLY A 66 3.64 -31.29 -24.67
C GLY A 66 3.73 -29.91 -25.34
N TYR A 67 3.81 -28.85 -24.54
CA TYR A 67 4.08 -27.51 -25.05
C TYR A 67 5.53 -27.37 -25.53
N VAL A 68 5.73 -26.59 -26.60
CA VAL A 68 7.07 -26.27 -27.11
C VAL A 68 7.87 -25.56 -26.02
N VAL A 69 9.01 -26.14 -25.65
CA VAL A 69 9.89 -25.67 -24.57
C VAL A 69 10.26 -24.19 -24.76
N ALA A 70 10.68 -23.81 -25.96
CA ALA A 70 11.06 -22.43 -26.27
C ALA A 70 9.93 -21.40 -26.07
N ASP A 71 8.68 -21.76 -26.39
CA ASP A 71 7.53 -20.87 -26.22
C ASP A 71 7.19 -20.68 -24.74
N VAL A 72 7.28 -21.76 -23.96
CA VAL A 72 7.04 -21.75 -22.51
C VAL A 72 8.14 -20.96 -21.79
N ASP A 73 9.40 -21.20 -22.11
CA ASP A 73 10.54 -20.47 -21.52
C ASP A 73 10.47 -18.97 -21.83
N ALA A 74 10.10 -18.60 -23.06
CA ALA A 74 9.91 -17.19 -23.42
C ALA A 74 8.75 -16.53 -22.65
N ALA A 75 7.69 -17.29 -22.33
CA ALA A 75 6.60 -16.79 -21.50
C ALA A 75 7.00 -16.68 -20.02
N LEU A 76 7.71 -17.67 -19.48
CA LEU A 76 8.22 -17.65 -18.12
C LEU A 76 9.19 -16.49 -17.91
N GLY A 77 10.06 -16.20 -18.88
CA GLY A 77 10.93 -15.02 -18.84
C GLY A 77 10.15 -13.70 -18.77
N ARG A 78 9.04 -13.56 -19.52
CA ARG A 78 8.18 -12.38 -19.42
C ARG A 78 7.47 -12.27 -18.06
N VAL A 79 7.11 -13.39 -17.46
CA VAL A 79 6.54 -13.43 -16.11
C VAL A 79 7.60 -13.04 -15.08
N GLU A 80 8.82 -13.60 -15.17
CA GLU A 80 9.97 -13.25 -14.32
C GLU A 80 10.27 -11.74 -14.38
N ASP A 81 10.33 -11.16 -15.58
CA ASP A 81 10.54 -9.73 -15.78
C ASP A 81 9.44 -8.87 -15.12
N ALA A 82 8.17 -9.29 -15.22
CA ALA A 82 7.04 -8.61 -14.60
C ALA A 82 7.09 -8.68 -13.07
N PHE A 83 7.46 -9.85 -12.51
CA PHE A 83 7.68 -10.01 -11.07
C PHE A 83 8.88 -9.18 -10.60
N ALA A 84 10.01 -9.18 -11.32
CA ALA A 84 11.19 -8.40 -10.99
C ALA A 84 10.94 -6.88 -11.06
N ALA A 85 10.19 -6.40 -12.05
CA ALA A 85 9.78 -5.00 -12.13
C ALA A 85 8.89 -4.61 -10.94
N ARG A 86 7.92 -5.46 -10.60
CA ARG A 86 7.03 -5.25 -9.45
C ARG A 86 7.76 -5.29 -8.11
N GLU A 87 8.69 -6.23 -7.92
CA GLU A 87 9.55 -6.36 -6.74
C GLU A 87 10.40 -5.11 -6.55
N ARG A 88 10.99 -4.59 -7.64
CA ARG A 88 11.75 -3.33 -7.63
C ARG A 88 10.86 -2.15 -7.29
N GLU A 89 9.68 -2.03 -7.90
CA GLU A 89 8.73 -0.96 -7.56
C GLU A 89 8.27 -1.05 -6.10
N ARG A 90 7.98 -2.24 -5.60
CA ARG A 90 7.64 -2.48 -4.19
C ARG A 90 8.79 -2.11 -3.29
N THR A 91 10.03 -2.48 -3.63
CA THR A 91 11.21 -2.16 -2.83
C THR A 91 11.53 -0.67 -2.84
N VAL A 92 11.41 0.00 -3.99
CA VAL A 92 11.58 1.46 -4.10
C VAL A 92 10.47 2.19 -3.32
N ARG A 93 9.23 1.73 -3.46
CA ARG A 93 8.08 2.27 -2.73
C ARG A 93 8.14 1.95 -1.24
N ALA A 94 8.63 0.78 -0.80
CA ALA A 94 8.67 0.36 0.59
C ALA A 94 9.92 0.88 1.34
N ARG A 95 11.09 0.96 0.70
CA ARG A 95 12.28 1.57 1.32
C ARG A 95 12.21 3.10 1.32
N GLY A 96 11.57 3.69 0.30
CA GLY A 96 11.21 5.10 0.27
C GLY A 96 10.05 5.40 1.23
N ALA A 97 8.84 4.94 0.94
CA ALA A 97 7.69 5.24 1.79
C ALA A 97 7.81 4.68 3.22
N GLY A 98 8.51 3.57 3.46
CA GLY A 98 8.69 3.05 4.81
C GLY A 98 9.46 3.99 5.72
N ALA A 99 10.59 4.54 5.27
CA ALA A 99 11.34 5.52 6.05
C ALA A 99 10.55 6.82 6.27
N TRP A 100 9.79 7.26 5.26
CA TRP A 100 8.96 8.47 5.34
C TRP A 100 7.71 8.26 6.22
N VAL A 101 7.10 7.07 6.21
CA VAL A 101 5.97 6.68 7.06
C VAL A 101 6.43 6.50 8.51
N GLU A 102 7.61 5.93 8.75
CA GLU A 102 8.18 5.85 10.10
C GLU A 102 8.49 7.24 10.65
N GLN A 103 9.04 8.14 9.82
CA GLN A 103 9.25 9.54 10.21
C GLN A 103 7.91 10.24 10.51
N ALA A 104 6.91 10.11 9.63
CA ALA A 104 5.57 10.67 9.84
C ALA A 104 4.90 10.10 11.10
N ARG A 105 5.12 8.82 11.42
CA ARG A 105 4.65 8.18 12.65
C ARG A 105 5.36 8.74 13.88
N ALA A 106 6.66 8.97 13.81
CA ALA A 106 7.42 9.60 14.89
C ALA A 106 6.92 11.04 15.13
N ASP A 107 6.73 11.81 14.08
CA ASP A 107 6.21 13.19 14.15
C ASP A 107 4.78 13.23 14.70
N ALA A 108 3.92 12.31 14.26
CA ALA A 108 2.57 12.12 14.82
C ALA A 108 2.60 11.84 16.33
N GLN A 109 3.53 11.00 16.79
CA GLN A 109 3.67 10.69 18.21
C GLN A 109 4.07 11.93 19.03
N VAL A 110 4.99 12.75 18.52
CA VAL A 110 5.38 14.02 19.17
C VAL A 110 4.18 14.97 19.29
N ILE A 111 3.36 15.08 18.23
CA ILE A 111 2.13 15.89 18.25
C ILE A 111 1.16 15.35 19.30
N LEU A 112 0.94 14.03 19.34
CA LEU A 112 0.06 13.40 20.33
C LEU A 112 0.54 13.63 21.76
N ASP A 113 1.83 13.52 22.03
CA ASP A 113 2.41 13.75 23.35
C ASP A 113 2.25 15.21 23.79
N HIS A 114 2.36 16.16 22.86
CA HIS A 114 2.07 17.57 23.14
C HIS A 114 0.59 17.78 23.49
N LEU A 115 -0.33 17.19 22.71
CA LEU A 115 -1.78 17.35 22.88
C LEU A 115 -2.37 16.52 24.02
N ALA A 116 -1.63 15.55 24.55
CA ALA A 116 -1.99 14.75 25.73
C ALA A 116 -2.06 15.57 27.03
N ARG A 117 -1.46 16.77 27.04
CA ARG A 117 -1.53 17.71 28.17
C ARG A 117 -2.99 18.08 28.49
N PRO A 118 -3.30 18.41 29.76
CA PRO A 118 -4.64 18.83 30.15
C PRO A 118 -5.17 20.00 29.31
N ARG A 119 -6.48 20.01 29.08
CA ARG A 119 -7.17 21.10 28.39
C ARG A 119 -6.77 22.46 28.98
N ARG A 120 -6.69 23.48 28.14
CA ARG A 120 -6.24 24.83 28.51
C ARG A 120 -4.78 24.92 28.99
N ARG A 121 -4.01 23.84 28.91
CA ARG A 121 -2.57 23.75 29.24
C ARG A 121 -1.72 23.03 28.18
N ARG A 122 -2.29 22.76 27.00
CA ARG A 122 -1.57 22.17 25.86
C ARG A 122 -0.42 23.07 25.41
N PHE A 123 -0.75 24.32 25.11
CA PHE A 123 0.19 25.35 24.68
C PHE A 123 0.54 26.33 25.81
N GLY A 124 1.68 27.00 25.65
CA GLY A 124 2.07 28.14 26.48
C GLY A 124 1.09 29.30 26.34
N ARG A 125 0.87 30.04 27.43
CA ARG A 125 0.01 31.22 27.43
C ARG A 125 0.81 32.50 27.19
N THR A 126 0.15 33.48 26.60
CA THR A 126 0.65 34.84 26.51
C THR A 126 0.46 35.57 27.84
N GLY A 127 1.15 36.69 28.03
CA GLY A 127 1.02 37.51 29.23
C GLY A 127 -0.41 38.07 29.40
N VAL A 128 -0.78 38.46 30.62
CA VAL A 128 -2.15 38.93 30.96
C VAL A 128 -2.56 40.22 30.20
N LEU A 129 -1.58 40.96 29.68
CA LEU A 129 -1.75 42.17 28.87
C LEU A 129 -1.61 41.91 27.36
N THR A 130 -1.21 40.70 26.97
CA THR A 130 -0.93 40.34 25.57
C THR A 130 -2.08 39.50 25.01
N PHE A 131 -2.30 39.62 23.71
CA PHE A 131 -3.26 38.80 22.98
C PHE A 131 -2.59 37.52 22.48
N GLY A 132 -3.40 36.48 22.36
CA GLY A 132 -3.03 35.26 21.65
C GLY A 132 -4.30 34.55 21.20
N TYR A 133 -4.18 33.36 20.63
CA TYR A 133 -5.34 32.63 20.14
C TYR A 133 -6.27 32.18 21.27
N ARG A 134 -7.57 32.21 20.97
CA ARG A 134 -8.63 31.82 21.90
C ARG A 134 -8.49 30.34 22.28
N ILE A 135 -8.30 30.12 23.57
CA ILE A 135 -8.00 28.79 24.15
C ILE A 135 -9.01 27.73 23.74
N ASP A 136 -10.31 28.06 23.81
CA ASP A 136 -11.37 27.08 23.56
C ASP A 136 -11.45 26.64 22.09
N GLU A 137 -11.12 27.54 21.15
CA GLU A 137 -11.12 27.24 19.71
C GLU A 137 -9.92 26.38 19.34
N VAL A 138 -8.73 26.73 19.86
CA VAL A 138 -7.51 25.92 19.69
C VAL A 138 -7.69 24.53 20.31
N ASP A 139 -8.27 24.42 21.51
CA ASP A 139 -8.53 23.12 22.15
C ASP A 139 -9.52 22.27 21.35
N HIS A 140 -10.47 22.89 20.64
CA HIS A 140 -11.41 22.19 19.78
C HIS A 140 -10.71 21.59 18.56
N VAL A 141 -9.91 22.39 17.83
CA VAL A 141 -9.11 21.91 16.69
C VAL A 141 -8.13 20.83 17.13
N SER A 142 -7.42 21.05 18.24
CA SER A 142 -6.52 20.08 18.86
C SER A 142 -7.20 18.74 19.14
N THR A 143 -8.46 18.76 19.57
CA THR A 143 -9.22 17.51 19.80
C THR A 143 -9.50 16.76 18.50
N ARG A 144 -9.76 17.46 17.39
CA ARG A 144 -9.92 16.84 16.06
C ARG A 144 -8.61 16.25 15.57
N ILE A 145 -7.49 16.93 15.78
CA ILE A 145 -6.15 16.42 15.44
C ILE A 145 -5.86 15.11 16.19
N VAL A 146 -6.14 15.06 17.50
CA VAL A 146 -5.96 13.83 18.29
C VAL A 146 -6.81 12.68 17.75
N ARG A 147 -8.08 12.93 17.39
CA ARG A 147 -8.95 11.89 16.81
C ARG A 147 -8.46 11.42 15.45
N TYR A 148 -7.99 12.31 14.60
CA TYR A 148 -7.37 11.93 13.32
C TYR A 148 -6.16 11.01 13.55
N LEU A 149 -5.24 11.43 14.42
CA LEU A 149 -3.99 10.70 14.66
C LEU A 149 -4.17 9.38 15.42
N ARG A 150 -5.17 9.26 16.29
CA ARG A 150 -5.44 8.03 17.07
C ARG A 150 -6.49 7.12 16.45
N ASP A 151 -7.61 7.70 16.04
CA ASP A 151 -8.82 6.98 15.66
C ASP A 151 -8.98 6.91 14.13
N GLY A 152 -8.17 7.66 13.37
CA GLY A 152 -8.25 7.71 11.90
C GLY A 152 -9.40 8.56 11.37
N ASP A 153 -9.99 9.43 12.19
CA ASP A 153 -11.08 10.34 11.81
C ASP A 153 -10.68 11.23 10.62
N ALA A 154 -11.58 11.46 9.67
CA ALA A 154 -11.27 12.30 8.50
C ALA A 154 -10.90 13.75 8.90
N LEU A 155 -9.65 14.12 8.63
CA LEU A 155 -9.12 15.48 8.73
C LEU A 155 -8.19 15.74 7.55
N THR A 156 -8.40 16.85 6.85
CA THR A 156 -7.61 17.21 5.66
C THR A 156 -6.65 18.35 5.95
N ALA A 157 -5.52 18.38 5.24
CA ALA A 157 -4.55 19.48 5.34
C ALA A 157 -5.20 20.85 5.04
N GLU A 158 -6.15 20.89 4.10
CA GLU A 158 -6.85 22.13 3.75
C GLU A 158 -7.74 22.65 4.89
N GLN A 159 -8.41 21.75 5.61
CA GLN A 159 -9.18 22.14 6.79
C GLN A 159 -8.29 22.77 7.87
N LEU A 160 -7.07 22.26 8.05
CA LEU A 160 -6.10 22.83 9.00
C LEU A 160 -5.56 24.18 8.54
N ARG A 161 -5.21 24.34 7.26
CA ARG A 161 -4.78 25.64 6.70
C ARG A 161 -5.86 26.71 6.80
N SER A 162 -7.12 26.31 6.66
CA SER A 162 -8.28 27.22 6.80
C SER A 162 -8.66 27.50 8.26
N ALA A 163 -8.02 26.87 9.24
CA ALA A 163 -8.33 27.08 10.64
C ALA A 163 -7.91 28.49 11.07
N ALA A 164 -8.88 29.31 11.44
CA ALA A 164 -8.65 30.65 11.96
C ALA A 164 -9.14 30.72 13.41
N PHE A 165 -8.32 31.32 14.29
CA PHE A 165 -8.65 31.52 15.70
C PHE A 165 -8.89 32.99 15.99
N ARG A 166 -9.89 33.27 16.82
CA ARG A 166 -10.09 34.62 17.34
C ARG A 166 -9.02 34.96 18.38
N MET A 167 -8.68 36.24 18.47
CA MET A 167 -7.78 36.74 19.50
C MET A 167 -8.47 36.85 20.87
N GLN A 168 -7.74 36.52 21.92
CA GLN A 168 -8.16 36.65 23.33
C GLN A 168 -6.96 37.10 24.19
N ARG A 169 -7.21 37.95 25.19
CA ARG A 169 -6.22 38.29 26.21
C ARG A 169 -5.82 37.06 27.03
N GLY A 170 -4.52 36.87 27.25
CA GLY A 170 -3.97 35.70 27.94
C GLY A 170 -4.29 34.38 27.22
N GLY A 171 -4.48 34.45 25.91
CA GLY A 171 -4.70 33.30 25.04
C GLY A 171 -3.47 32.41 24.91
N TYR A 172 -3.56 31.44 24.00
CA TYR A 172 -2.40 30.64 23.63
C TYR A 172 -1.43 31.43 22.76
N ARG A 173 -0.15 31.10 22.93
CA ARG A 173 0.93 31.60 22.10
C ARG A 173 0.75 31.16 20.66
N GLU A 174 0.59 32.12 19.77
CA GLU A 174 0.32 31.92 18.36
C GLU A 174 1.42 31.07 17.73
N GLU A 175 2.68 31.37 18.07
CA GLU A 175 3.85 30.67 17.54
C GLU A 175 3.86 29.17 17.84
N GLN A 176 3.33 28.75 19.00
CA GLN A 176 3.28 27.33 19.37
C GLN A 176 2.10 26.61 18.72
N VAL A 177 1.00 27.32 18.52
CA VAL A 177 -0.20 26.75 17.89
C VAL A 177 0.07 26.55 16.41
N ASP A 178 0.61 27.56 15.74
CA ASP A 178 0.88 27.52 14.29
C ASP A 178 1.91 26.43 13.97
N ALA A 179 3.00 26.34 14.74
CA ALA A 179 3.99 25.27 14.57
C ALA A 179 3.40 23.86 14.70
N LEU A 180 2.42 23.67 15.60
CA LEU A 180 1.74 22.38 15.75
C LEU A 180 0.78 22.09 14.59
N LEU A 181 0.10 23.10 14.07
CA LEU A 181 -0.76 22.95 12.89
C LEU A 181 0.07 22.60 11.65
N ASP A 182 1.21 23.27 11.45
CA ASP A 182 2.13 23.01 10.34
C ASP A 182 2.69 21.59 10.42
N ALA A 183 3.19 21.17 11.58
CA ALA A 183 3.67 19.80 11.79
C ALA A 183 2.57 18.76 11.53
N THR A 184 1.31 19.06 11.87
CA THR A 184 0.19 18.17 11.59
C THR A 184 -0.12 18.10 10.09
N ILE A 185 -0.02 19.23 9.37
CA ILE A 185 -0.20 19.26 7.92
C ILE A 185 0.87 18.41 7.23
N ASP A 186 2.12 18.51 7.65
CA ASP A 186 3.23 17.72 7.10
C ASP A 186 2.99 16.21 7.28
N VAL A 187 2.51 15.79 8.45
CA VAL A 187 2.11 14.38 8.70
C VAL A 187 0.98 13.95 7.77
N ILE A 188 -0.06 14.78 7.59
CA ILE A 188 -1.18 14.44 6.69
C ILE A 188 -0.71 14.28 5.24
N LEU A 189 0.23 15.12 4.79
CA LEU A 189 0.78 15.06 3.44
C LEU A 189 1.70 13.86 3.24
N ALA A 190 2.45 13.46 4.28
CA ALA A 190 3.36 12.33 4.22
C ALA A 190 2.66 10.96 4.15
N VAL A 191 1.42 10.88 4.62
CA VAL A 191 0.63 9.63 4.67
C VAL A 191 -0.30 9.47 3.44
N ARG A 192 -0.32 10.45 2.52
CA ARG A 192 -1.23 10.47 1.37
C ARG A 192 -0.63 9.90 0.09
#